data_AF-A0A960X9I3-F1
#
_entry.id   AF-A0A960X9I3-F1
#
_cell.length_a   1.000
_cell.length_b   1.000
_cell.length_c   1.000
_cell.angle_alpha   90.00
_cell.angle_beta   90.00
_cell.angle_gamma   90.00
#
_symmetry.space_group_name_H-M   'P 1'
#
loop_
_entity.id
_entity.type
_entity.pdbx_description
1 polymer ?
#
loop_
_entity_poly.entity_id
_entity_poly.type
_entity_poly.pdbx_seq_one_letter_code
_entity_poly.pdbx_strand_id
1 'polypeptide(L)'
;MSDAATDLSTLFSQIAKESDPDNKTRLLVDFMESLLSNDKTPQFKEFWEARKKALDLFKEVKNPVVRNQLWERFSELSKEARRLKDILDEQSAFHSEQIDLAIKAIEEECSNLENEISLQPELDLSEYSKFLQSDLSYFEPKQRALNLLNAYASRVNALRKDLIKLEMRIRQKNKFFQRLSKVGDLIFPQRKELIKDISDRFKERVQTFKQKYFANGVVESPHFLRDEIKGLQGAAKFFTLSAQTFKESRLLLSECWDMLKAEEKEFKKHLQEKREVFKANEAELLKTLEEIKSRFEANELSTHNAETALKDFSNEMRDKELGREEVQVLRSKASEFKSLIDNRSEQEAKERLKEAEKKEAEKQAELSQFLEKIEQLVNESEKLEIKAIEAKRDQLLEEIASLSYPKRDKAPLEKAFRPLADILVEKKEALLLDLPEDDQKALKQLKELLQERRDRKKAQKELVDKLKKEAGGSGLDMVKALELSQQLAEEKEKLDCLTAGVQELESKIATF
;
A
#
# COMPACT_ATOMS: atom_id res chain seq x y z
N MET A 1 59.86 -52.65 17.37
CA MET A 1 60.82 -53.77 17.38
C MET A 1 60.00 -55.05 17.33
N SER A 2 60.49 -56.04 16.60
CA SER A 2 59.71 -57.14 16.04
C SER A 2 59.21 -58.13 17.09
N ASP A 3 57.94 -58.02 17.47
CA ASP A 3 57.21 -59.12 18.12
C ASP A 3 56.89 -60.16 17.07
N ALA A 4 57.86 -61.03 16.79
CA ALA A 4 57.59 -62.30 16.14
C ALA A 4 56.77 -63.11 17.13
N ALA A 5 55.47 -63.26 16.86
CA ALA A 5 54.67 -64.30 17.47
C ALA A 5 55.39 -65.64 17.19
N THR A 6 56.07 -66.17 18.20
CA THR A 6 56.72 -67.47 18.12
C THR A 6 55.61 -68.52 18.12
N ASP A 7 55.21 -68.96 16.92
CA ASP A 7 54.24 -70.04 16.77
C ASP A 7 54.66 -71.28 17.58
N LEU A 8 53.73 -71.94 18.26
CA LEU A 8 53.93 -73.21 18.99
C LEU A 8 54.82 -74.22 18.24
N SER A 9 54.70 -74.28 16.91
CA SER A 9 55.47 -75.17 16.03
C SER A 9 56.97 -74.85 16.03
N THR A 10 57.32 -73.56 16.06
CA THR A 10 58.70 -73.07 16.09
C THR A 10 59.33 -73.34 17.47
N LEU A 11 58.59 -73.11 18.55
CA LEU A 11 59.03 -73.39 19.92
C LEU A 11 59.26 -74.90 20.13
N PHE A 12 58.34 -75.77 19.68
CA PHE A 12 58.55 -77.22 19.78
C PHE A 12 59.74 -77.72 18.97
N SER A 13 60.06 -77.06 17.85
CA SER A 13 61.28 -77.37 17.09
C SER A 13 62.56 -76.91 17.81
N GLN A 14 62.51 -75.82 18.58
CA GLN A 14 63.62 -75.33 19.40
C GLN A 14 63.85 -76.23 20.63
N ILE A 15 62.78 -76.62 21.32
CA ILE A 15 62.81 -77.57 22.46
C ILE A 15 63.34 -78.95 22.04
N ALA A 16 63.09 -79.38 20.80
CA ALA A 16 63.60 -80.63 20.25
C ALA A 16 65.12 -80.60 19.95
N LYS A 17 65.70 -79.40 19.73
CA LYS A 17 67.14 -79.21 19.45
C LYS A 17 67.99 -79.05 20.70
N GLU A 18 67.40 -78.60 21.80
CA GLU A 18 68.07 -78.48 23.09
C GLU A 18 68.39 -79.89 23.66
N SER A 19 69.55 -80.08 24.29
CA SER A 19 69.90 -81.37 24.93
C SER A 19 69.63 -81.39 26.43
N ASP A 20 69.59 -80.22 27.08
CA ASP A 20 69.45 -80.11 28.54
C ASP A 20 67.96 -80.03 28.97
N PRO A 21 67.44 -81.00 29.76
CA PRO A 21 66.05 -81.00 30.20
C PRO A 21 65.67 -79.78 31.07
N ASP A 22 66.63 -79.21 31.80
CA ASP A 22 66.39 -78.05 32.66
C ASP A 22 66.11 -76.79 31.80
N ASN A 23 66.89 -76.59 30.72
CA ASN A 23 66.68 -75.49 29.77
C ASN A 23 65.41 -75.67 28.92
N LYS A 24 65.07 -76.91 28.53
CA LYS A 24 63.78 -77.19 27.85
C LYS A 24 62.58 -76.76 28.68
N THR A 25 62.63 -77.10 29.97
CA THR A 25 61.56 -76.77 30.92
C THR A 25 61.48 -75.26 31.13
N ARG A 26 62.62 -74.57 31.22
CA ARG A 26 62.67 -73.10 31.34
C ARG A 26 62.09 -72.39 30.11
N LEU A 27 62.49 -72.78 28.90
CA LEU A 27 61.96 -72.19 27.65
C LEU A 27 60.43 -72.36 27.53
N LEU A 28 59.89 -73.48 28.00
CA LEU A 28 58.43 -73.69 28.04
C LEU A 28 57.72 -72.83 29.07
N VAL A 29 58.31 -72.64 30.25
CA VAL A 29 57.75 -71.78 31.29
C VAL A 29 57.79 -70.30 30.86
N ASP A 30 58.90 -69.85 30.28
CA ASP A 30 59.04 -68.49 29.75
C ASP A 30 58.07 -68.24 28.57
N PHE A 31 57.81 -69.26 27.73
CA PHE A 31 56.78 -69.19 26.69
C PHE A 31 55.35 -69.17 27.27
N MET A 32 55.07 -69.95 28.31
CA MET A 32 53.79 -69.88 29.01
C MET A 32 53.54 -68.49 29.60
N GLU A 33 54.58 -67.83 30.10
CA GLU A 33 54.51 -66.45 30.63
C GLU A 33 54.25 -65.42 29.52
N SER A 34 54.90 -65.53 28.36
CA SER A 34 54.64 -64.62 27.24
C SER A 34 53.22 -64.77 26.65
N LEU A 35 52.64 -65.97 26.68
CA LEU A 35 51.26 -66.22 26.23
C LEU A 35 50.20 -65.57 27.13
N LEU A 36 50.50 -65.36 28.42
CA LEU A 36 49.60 -64.67 29.36
C LEU A 36 49.84 -63.16 29.41
N SER A 37 51.06 -62.70 29.10
CA SER A 37 51.48 -61.30 29.19
C SER A 37 51.12 -60.46 27.95
N ASN A 38 50.56 -61.07 26.91
CA ASN A 38 50.17 -60.37 25.68
C ASN A 38 48.94 -59.46 25.91
N ASP A 39 49.07 -58.17 25.58
CA ASP A 39 48.01 -57.14 25.65
C ASP A 39 46.75 -57.46 24.82
N LYS A 40 46.84 -58.41 23.88
CA LYS A 40 45.72 -58.87 23.05
C LYS A 40 45.38 -60.30 23.44
N THR A 41 44.27 -60.46 24.19
CA THR A 41 43.57 -61.71 24.53
C THR A 41 44.48 -62.94 24.74
N PRO A 42 44.69 -63.40 25.99
CA PRO A 42 45.60 -64.50 26.28
C PRO A 42 45.26 -65.77 25.47
N GLN A 43 46.28 -66.37 24.85
CA GLN A 43 46.13 -67.53 23.97
C GLN A 43 46.03 -68.84 24.77
N PHE A 44 44.87 -69.04 25.41
CA PHE A 44 44.65 -70.17 26.33
C PHE A 44 44.88 -71.54 25.70
N LYS A 45 44.53 -71.75 24.43
CA LYS A 45 44.71 -73.04 23.75
C LYS A 45 46.19 -73.43 23.73
N GLU A 46 47.04 -72.50 23.34
CA GLU A 46 48.48 -72.71 23.23
C GLU A 46 49.13 -72.87 24.61
N PHE A 47 48.64 -72.09 25.58
CA PHE A 47 49.04 -72.19 26.97
C PHE A 47 48.76 -73.58 27.56
N TRP A 48 47.58 -74.17 27.32
CA TRP A 48 47.25 -75.51 27.84
C TRP A 48 48.05 -76.63 27.16
N GLU A 49 48.37 -76.48 25.88
CA GLU A 49 49.25 -77.41 25.15
C GLU A 49 50.70 -77.34 25.64
N ALA A 50 51.23 -76.14 25.87
CA ALA A 50 52.54 -75.91 26.48
C ALA A 50 52.58 -76.47 27.91
N ARG A 51 51.53 -76.24 28.71
CA ARG A 51 51.38 -76.78 30.06
C ARG A 51 51.49 -78.31 30.10
N LYS A 52 50.81 -78.99 29.17
CA LYS A 52 50.82 -80.47 29.10
C LYS A 52 52.24 -80.99 28.84
N LYS A 53 52.97 -80.37 27.92
CA LYS A 53 54.36 -80.76 27.60
C LYS A 53 55.35 -80.38 28.70
N ALA A 54 55.17 -79.24 29.36
CA ALA A 54 55.97 -78.86 30.52
C ALA A 54 55.87 -79.92 31.64
N LEU A 55 54.66 -80.43 31.91
CA LEU A 55 54.44 -81.50 32.90
C LEU A 55 55.19 -82.80 32.58
N ASP A 56 55.33 -83.13 31.29
CA ASP A 56 56.09 -84.32 30.87
C ASP A 56 57.59 -84.11 31.12
N LEU A 57 58.12 -82.91 30.84
CA LEU A 57 59.54 -82.57 31.01
C LEU A 57 59.96 -82.37 32.47
N PHE A 58 59.06 -81.94 33.36
CA PHE A 58 59.35 -81.82 34.80
C PHE A 58 59.76 -83.14 35.46
N LYS A 59 59.49 -84.30 34.82
CA LYS A 59 59.95 -85.62 35.28
C LYS A 59 61.42 -85.89 34.97
N GLU A 60 62.00 -85.16 34.01
CA GLU A 60 63.36 -85.36 33.50
C GLU A 60 64.38 -84.36 34.07
N VAL A 61 63.92 -83.34 34.81
CA VAL A 61 64.75 -82.30 35.44
C VAL A 61 65.61 -82.89 36.56
N LYS A 62 66.92 -82.74 36.44
CA LYS A 62 67.90 -83.38 37.35
C LYS A 62 68.23 -82.54 38.57
N ASN A 63 68.20 -81.21 38.46
CA ASN A 63 68.55 -80.30 39.55
C ASN A 63 67.31 -79.97 40.43
N PRO A 64 67.31 -80.35 41.73
CA PRO A 64 66.15 -80.14 42.60
C PRO A 64 65.85 -78.66 42.90
N VAL A 65 66.85 -77.78 42.90
CA VAL A 65 66.66 -76.34 43.19
C VAL A 65 66.01 -75.65 42.00
N VAL A 66 66.52 -75.88 40.79
CA VAL A 66 65.97 -75.34 39.54
C VAL A 66 64.57 -75.91 39.29
N ARG A 67 64.37 -77.20 39.59
CA ARG A 67 63.06 -77.83 39.52
C ARG A 67 62.04 -77.13 40.42
N ASN A 68 62.38 -76.84 41.66
CA ASN A 68 61.48 -76.17 42.60
C ASN A 68 61.13 -74.75 42.13
N GLN A 69 62.12 -73.98 41.66
CA GLN A 69 61.88 -72.61 41.15
C GLN A 69 61.01 -72.60 39.90
N LEU A 70 61.28 -73.47 38.92
CA LEU A 70 60.48 -73.57 37.70
C LEU A 70 59.07 -74.11 37.99
N TRP A 71 58.94 -75.02 38.96
CA TRP A 71 57.65 -75.56 39.38
C TRP A 71 56.78 -74.52 40.09
N GLU A 72 57.39 -73.68 40.93
CA GLU A 72 56.70 -72.55 41.59
C GLU A 72 56.14 -71.58 40.53
N ARG A 73 56.98 -71.12 39.60
CA ARG A 73 56.55 -70.26 38.47
C ARG A 73 55.47 -70.92 37.61
N PHE A 74 55.65 -72.19 37.25
CA PHE A 74 54.66 -72.95 36.49
C PHE A 74 53.30 -73.06 37.20
N SER A 75 53.33 -73.24 38.53
CA SER A 75 52.14 -73.30 39.37
C SER A 75 51.43 -71.95 39.43
N GLU A 76 52.17 -70.85 39.58
CA GLU A 76 51.65 -69.48 39.55
C GLU A 76 51.01 -69.15 38.21
N LEU A 77 51.72 -69.35 37.09
CA LEU A 77 51.19 -69.16 35.74
C LEU A 77 49.93 -70.02 35.49
N SER A 78 49.91 -71.26 36.00
CA SER A 78 48.74 -72.13 35.89
C SER A 78 47.54 -71.68 36.72
N LYS A 79 47.75 -70.94 37.82
CA LYS A 79 46.68 -70.31 38.62
C LYS A 79 46.20 -69.04 37.95
N GLU A 80 47.14 -68.22 37.46
CA GLU A 80 46.85 -66.98 36.74
C GLU A 80 46.06 -67.26 35.45
N ALA A 81 46.47 -68.24 34.65
CA ALA A 81 45.72 -68.64 33.46
C ALA A 81 44.29 -69.11 33.75
N ARG A 82 44.06 -69.79 34.88
CA ARG A 82 42.69 -70.15 35.30
C ARG A 82 41.90 -68.91 35.67
N ARG A 83 42.47 -68.02 36.49
CA ARG A 83 41.83 -66.77 36.89
C ARG A 83 41.48 -65.88 35.69
N LEU A 84 42.41 -65.70 34.75
CA LEU A 84 42.19 -64.93 33.53
C LEU A 84 41.12 -65.57 32.64
N LYS A 85 41.09 -66.90 32.56
CA LYS A 85 40.04 -67.61 31.84
C LYS A 85 38.67 -67.43 32.50
N ASP A 86 38.59 -67.54 33.82
CA ASP A 86 37.36 -67.35 34.58
C ASP A 86 36.83 -65.92 34.39
N ILE A 87 37.70 -64.90 34.46
CA ILE A 87 37.34 -63.50 34.17
C ILE A 87 36.81 -63.34 32.74
N LEU A 88 37.46 -63.96 31.75
CA LEU A 88 37.04 -63.85 30.35
C LEU A 88 35.71 -64.58 30.10
N ASP A 89 35.48 -65.72 30.74
CA ASP A 89 34.22 -66.45 30.70
C ASP A 89 33.09 -65.63 31.38
N GLU A 90 33.36 -64.97 32.52
CA GLU A 90 32.42 -64.06 33.19
C GLU A 90 32.10 -62.82 32.34
N GLN A 91 33.11 -62.18 31.75
CA GLN A 91 32.92 -61.04 30.83
C GLN A 91 32.09 -61.46 29.62
N SER A 92 32.38 -62.62 29.03
CA SER A 92 31.63 -63.16 27.90
C SER A 92 30.17 -63.45 28.28
N ALA A 93 29.92 -64.00 29.47
CA ALA A 93 28.59 -64.25 29.99
C ALA A 93 27.82 -62.95 30.23
N PHE A 94 28.45 -61.97 30.87
CA PHE A 94 27.87 -60.65 31.11
C PHE A 94 27.51 -59.93 29.80
N HIS A 95 28.42 -59.93 28.81
CA HIS A 95 28.12 -59.37 27.49
C HIS A 95 26.99 -60.11 26.77
N SER A 96 26.90 -61.43 26.95
CA SER A 96 25.78 -62.23 26.43
C SER A 96 24.44 -61.77 27.02
N GLU A 97 24.39 -61.53 28.33
CA GLU A 97 23.20 -61.03 29.03
C GLU A 97 22.82 -59.62 28.59
N GLN A 98 23.80 -58.72 28.45
CA GLN A 98 23.56 -57.37 27.95
C GLN A 98 22.96 -57.38 26.54
N ILE A 99 23.48 -58.23 25.64
CA ILE A 99 22.93 -58.38 24.30
C ILE A 99 21.54 -59.01 24.34
N ASP A 100 21.32 -60.01 25.19
CA ASP A 100 20.00 -60.62 25.36
C ASP A 100 18.96 -59.59 25.81
N LEU A 101 19.30 -58.76 26.80
CA LEU A 101 18.46 -57.67 27.29
C LEU A 101 18.19 -56.63 26.20
N ALA A 102 19.22 -56.23 25.45
CA ALA A 102 19.08 -55.28 24.35
C ALA A 102 18.20 -55.81 23.22
N ILE A 103 18.30 -57.10 22.89
CA ILE A 103 17.44 -57.74 21.89
C ILE A 103 15.99 -57.83 22.40
N LYS A 104 15.78 -58.22 23.67
CA LYS A 104 14.43 -58.28 24.28
C LYS A 104 13.75 -56.91 24.26
N ALA A 105 14.47 -55.85 24.63
CA ALA A 105 13.93 -54.50 24.59
C ALA A 105 13.44 -54.13 23.18
N ILE A 106 14.23 -54.41 22.14
CA ILE A 106 13.82 -54.13 20.75
C ILE A 106 12.65 -55.02 20.31
N GLU A 107 12.63 -56.30 20.71
CA GLU A 107 11.52 -57.22 20.42
C GLU A 107 10.21 -56.70 21.03
N GLU A 108 10.24 -56.25 22.29
CA GLU A 108 9.10 -55.66 22.99
C GLU A 108 8.65 -54.34 22.35
N GLU A 109 9.60 -53.43 22.12
CA GLU A 109 9.39 -52.15 21.41
C GLU A 109 8.74 -52.38 20.02
N CYS A 110 9.21 -53.36 19.24
CA CYS A 110 8.65 -53.69 17.93
C CYS A 110 7.26 -54.33 18.02
N SER A 111 6.97 -55.06 19.09
CA SER A 111 5.63 -55.64 19.30
C SER A 111 4.57 -54.59 19.65
N ASN A 112 4.99 -53.46 20.25
CA ASN A 112 4.14 -52.35 20.68
C ASN A 112 4.35 -51.08 19.84
N LEU A 113 4.67 -51.25 18.56
CA LEU A 113 5.11 -50.17 17.67
C LEU A 113 4.11 -48.99 17.61
N GLU A 114 2.80 -49.26 17.63
CA GLU A 114 1.77 -48.21 17.59
C GLU A 114 1.78 -47.32 18.84
N ASN A 115 1.98 -47.91 20.02
CA ASN A 115 2.08 -47.16 21.27
C ASN A 115 3.39 -46.34 21.30
N GLU A 116 4.49 -46.93 20.86
CA GLU A 116 5.79 -46.24 20.76
C GLU A 116 5.76 -45.06 19.78
N ILE A 117 5.01 -45.16 18.68
CA ILE A 117 4.79 -44.05 17.75
C ILE A 117 4.01 -42.91 18.43
N SER A 118 3.01 -43.23 19.25
CA SER A 118 2.20 -42.22 19.94
C SER A 118 2.98 -41.46 21.02
N LEU A 119 4.01 -42.09 21.60
CA LEU A 119 4.90 -41.48 22.59
C LEU A 119 5.95 -40.55 21.97
N GLN A 120 6.15 -40.60 20.64
CA GLN A 120 7.07 -39.70 19.95
C GLN A 120 6.53 -38.25 19.92
N PRO A 121 7.42 -37.25 20.09
CA PRO A 121 7.02 -35.85 20.04
C PRO A 121 6.43 -35.49 18.68
N GLU A 122 5.52 -34.51 18.70
CA GLU A 122 4.93 -33.97 17.48
C GLU A 122 5.99 -33.29 16.62
N LEU A 123 5.88 -33.47 15.31
CA LEU A 123 6.84 -32.90 14.37
C LEU A 123 6.29 -31.56 13.92
N ASP A 124 6.99 -30.47 14.25
CA ASP A 124 6.58 -29.15 13.79
C ASP A 124 6.93 -28.96 12.31
N LEU A 125 6.08 -29.54 11.47
CA LEU A 125 6.17 -29.45 10.02
C LEU A 125 5.47 -28.18 9.48
N SER A 126 4.82 -27.40 10.36
CA SER A 126 3.99 -26.26 9.99
C SER A 126 4.79 -25.07 9.48
N GLU A 127 6.06 -24.98 9.88
CA GLU A 127 7.01 -23.92 9.52
C GLU A 127 7.52 -24.02 8.08
N TYR A 128 7.42 -25.19 7.45
CA TYR A 128 8.08 -25.41 6.16
C TYR A 128 7.29 -24.84 4.98
N SER A 129 5.99 -25.13 4.83
CA SER A 129 5.25 -24.72 3.63
C SER A 129 3.76 -24.65 3.89
N LYS A 130 3.12 -23.53 3.51
CA LYS A 130 1.65 -23.42 3.58
C LYS A 130 0.98 -24.38 2.59
N PHE A 131 1.65 -24.70 1.49
CA PHE A 131 1.16 -25.68 0.53
C PHE A 131 1.09 -27.10 1.13
N LEU A 132 2.03 -27.47 1.99
CA LEU A 132 2.04 -28.78 2.67
C LEU A 132 1.16 -28.84 3.92
N GLN A 133 0.68 -27.71 4.44
CA GLN A 133 -0.16 -27.68 5.66
C GLN A 133 -1.38 -28.60 5.57
N SER A 134 -1.99 -28.72 4.39
CA SER A 134 -3.15 -29.59 4.16
C SER A 134 -2.85 -31.10 4.23
N ASP A 135 -1.59 -31.51 4.11
CA ASP A 135 -1.16 -32.92 4.17
C ASP A 135 -0.38 -33.26 5.43
N LEU A 136 -0.22 -32.34 6.38
CA LEU A 136 0.55 -32.60 7.59
C LEU A 136 -0.01 -33.78 8.37
N SER A 137 -1.34 -33.91 8.44
CA SER A 137 -2.03 -35.05 9.04
C SER A 137 -1.68 -36.40 8.40
N TYR A 138 -1.22 -36.41 7.13
CA TYR A 138 -0.74 -37.61 6.46
C TYR A 138 0.75 -37.86 6.68
N PHE A 139 1.58 -36.82 6.54
CA PHE A 139 3.03 -36.95 6.60
C PHE A 139 3.56 -37.15 8.01
N GLU A 140 2.98 -36.45 8.98
CA GLU A 140 3.45 -36.46 10.37
C GLU A 140 3.46 -37.85 11.01
N PRO A 141 2.34 -38.60 11.08
CA PRO A 141 2.34 -39.92 11.72
C PRO A 141 3.27 -40.90 11.01
N LYS A 142 3.34 -40.84 9.67
CA LYS A 142 4.22 -41.70 8.88
C LYS A 142 5.69 -41.35 9.07
N GLN A 143 6.05 -40.07 9.21
CA GLN A 143 7.42 -39.64 9.46
C GLN A 143 7.85 -39.95 10.90
N ARG A 144 6.95 -39.85 11.90
CA ARG A 144 7.20 -40.33 13.27
C ARG A 144 7.50 -41.84 13.28
N ALA A 145 6.66 -42.64 12.61
CA ALA A 145 6.89 -44.07 12.46
C ALA A 145 8.22 -44.39 11.77
N LEU A 146 8.56 -43.65 10.71
CA LEU A 146 9.80 -43.85 9.96
C LEU A 146 11.03 -43.47 10.79
N ASN A 147 10.98 -42.40 11.59
CA ASN A 147 12.06 -42.02 12.51
C ASN A 147 12.32 -43.12 13.55
N LEU A 148 11.26 -43.70 14.11
CA LEU A 148 11.36 -44.82 15.06
C LEU A 148 11.97 -46.06 14.39
N LEU A 149 11.47 -46.45 13.22
CA LEU A 149 11.98 -47.59 12.45
C LEU A 149 13.44 -47.38 12.00
N ASN A 150 13.86 -46.15 11.71
CA ASN A 150 15.26 -45.81 11.44
C ASN A 150 16.14 -46.05 12.66
N ALA A 151 15.69 -45.64 13.85
CA ALA A 151 16.39 -45.84 15.11
C ALA A 151 16.54 -47.35 15.41
N TYR A 152 15.46 -48.12 15.28
CA TYR A 152 15.50 -49.57 15.49
C TYR A 152 16.38 -50.27 14.45
N ALA A 153 16.31 -49.90 13.18
CA ALA A 153 17.19 -50.43 12.14
C ALA A 153 18.68 -50.17 12.45
N SER A 154 19.01 -48.98 12.96
CA SER A 154 20.37 -48.64 13.40
C SER A 154 20.81 -49.50 14.57
N ARG A 155 19.95 -49.65 15.60
CA ARG A 155 20.21 -50.45 16.80
C ARG A 155 20.40 -51.94 16.47
N VAL A 156 19.57 -52.51 15.59
CA VAL A 156 19.72 -53.89 15.10
C VAL A 156 21.06 -54.07 14.38
N ASN A 157 21.45 -53.12 13.52
CA ASN A 157 22.74 -53.18 12.82
C ASN A 157 23.94 -53.03 13.76
N ALA A 158 23.83 -52.19 14.79
CA ALA A 158 24.85 -52.06 15.83
C ALA A 158 25.03 -53.37 16.60
N LEU A 159 23.93 -53.96 17.09
CA LEU A 159 23.95 -55.26 17.79
C LEU A 159 24.52 -56.39 16.92
N ARG A 160 24.23 -56.40 15.61
CA ARG A 160 24.86 -57.36 14.67
C ARG A 160 26.38 -57.18 14.61
N LYS A 161 26.89 -55.93 14.56
CA LYS A 161 28.33 -55.66 14.56
C LYS A 161 28.98 -56.04 15.89
N ASP A 162 28.32 -55.80 17.01
CA ASP A 162 28.82 -56.13 18.33
C ASP A 162 28.90 -57.64 18.54
N LEU A 163 27.88 -58.38 18.10
CA LEU A 163 27.88 -59.85 18.10
C LEU A 163 28.99 -60.48 17.26
N ILE A 164 29.38 -59.83 16.16
CA ILE A 164 30.51 -60.28 15.33
C ILE A 164 31.81 -60.13 16.13
N LYS A 165 32.01 -58.98 16.78
CA LYS A 165 33.25 -58.63 17.50
C LYS A 165 33.45 -59.38 18.81
N LEU A 166 32.39 -59.62 19.57
CA LEU A 166 32.49 -60.25 20.90
C LEU A 166 32.84 -61.73 20.78
N GLU A 167 33.84 -62.21 21.51
CA GLU A 167 34.15 -63.64 21.58
C GLU A 167 33.08 -64.36 22.42
N MET A 168 32.32 -65.26 21.79
CA MET A 168 31.22 -65.99 22.44
C MET A 168 31.02 -67.32 21.74
N ARG A 169 30.46 -68.30 22.47
CA ARG A 169 30.09 -69.61 21.91
C ARG A 169 29.21 -69.44 20.66
N ILE A 170 29.62 -70.07 19.56
CA ILE A 170 28.97 -69.97 18.24
C ILE A 170 27.46 -70.26 18.31
N ARG A 171 27.04 -71.25 19.11
CA ARG A 171 25.63 -71.60 19.29
C ARG A 171 24.79 -70.43 19.85
N GLN A 172 25.33 -69.67 20.80
CA GLN A 172 24.66 -68.49 21.38
C GLN A 172 24.64 -67.33 20.37
N LYS A 173 25.76 -67.09 19.66
CA LYS A 173 25.82 -66.10 18.57
C LYS A 173 24.73 -66.37 17.52
N ASN A 174 24.61 -67.61 17.05
CA ASN A 174 23.62 -68.00 16.05
C ASN A 174 22.19 -67.77 16.55
N LYS A 175 21.90 -68.03 17.84
CA LYS A 175 20.58 -67.73 18.44
C LYS A 175 20.28 -66.24 18.40
N PHE A 176 21.23 -65.38 18.75
CA PHE A 176 21.04 -63.93 18.69
C PHE A 176 20.90 -63.41 17.26
N PHE A 177 21.69 -63.91 16.30
CA PHE A 177 21.53 -63.55 14.90
C PHE A 177 20.16 -63.95 14.34
N GLN A 178 19.62 -65.12 14.71
CA GLN A 178 18.29 -65.54 14.31
C GLN A 178 17.20 -64.60 14.86
N ARG A 179 17.31 -64.19 16.12
CA ARG A 179 16.38 -63.22 16.74
C ARG A 179 16.46 -61.84 16.09
N LEU A 180 17.67 -61.32 15.90
CA LEU A 180 17.89 -60.06 15.19
C LEU A 180 17.49 -60.12 13.70
N SER A 181 17.43 -61.32 13.10
CA SER A 181 16.89 -61.50 11.75
C SER A 181 15.38 -61.36 11.77
N LYS A 182 14.67 -62.05 12.68
CA LYS A 182 13.22 -61.92 12.85
C LYS A 182 12.77 -60.49 13.11
N VAL A 183 13.47 -59.78 14.00
CA VAL A 183 13.21 -58.35 14.27
C VAL A 183 13.48 -57.50 13.02
N GLY A 184 14.57 -57.79 12.30
CA GLY A 184 14.87 -57.14 11.03
C GLY A 184 13.80 -57.35 9.97
N ASP A 185 13.26 -58.56 9.86
CA ASP A 185 12.22 -58.92 8.89
C ASP A 185 10.91 -58.15 9.12
N LEU A 186 10.67 -57.64 10.32
CA LEU A 186 9.56 -56.73 10.62
C LEU A 186 9.89 -55.28 10.25
N ILE A 187 11.06 -54.79 10.66
CA ILE A 187 11.44 -53.37 10.53
C ILE A 187 11.77 -52.99 9.08
N PHE A 188 12.60 -53.77 8.39
CA PHE A 188 13.16 -53.38 7.09
C PHE A 188 12.11 -53.25 5.98
N PRO A 189 11.13 -54.17 5.84
CA PRO A 189 10.06 -54.04 4.85
C PRO A 189 9.15 -52.83 5.11
N GLN A 190 8.64 -52.69 6.35
CA GLN A 190 7.76 -51.58 6.73
C GLN A 190 8.43 -50.23 6.51
N ARG A 191 9.71 -50.12 6.88
CA ARG A 191 10.52 -48.92 6.62
C ARG A 191 10.60 -48.61 5.12
N LYS A 192 10.82 -49.63 4.28
CA LYS A 192 10.93 -49.45 2.82
C LYS A 192 9.61 -48.99 2.21
N GLU A 193 8.49 -49.55 2.67
CA GLU A 193 7.15 -49.15 2.23
C GLU A 193 6.83 -47.72 2.65
N LEU A 194 7.07 -47.34 3.90
CA LEU A 194 6.83 -45.97 4.37
C LEU A 194 7.71 -44.93 3.64
N ILE A 195 8.99 -45.25 3.38
CA ILE A 195 9.86 -44.40 2.57
C ILE A 195 9.26 -44.21 1.17
N LYS A 196 8.77 -45.29 0.55
CA LYS A 196 8.16 -45.24 -0.79
C LYS A 196 6.88 -44.40 -0.78
N ASP A 197 5.98 -44.65 0.17
CA ASP A 197 4.72 -43.91 0.32
C ASP A 197 4.92 -42.40 0.52
N ILE A 198 5.83 -42.02 1.42
CA ILE A 198 6.16 -40.60 1.65
C ILE A 198 6.81 -40.00 0.41
N SER A 199 7.68 -40.75 -0.26
CA SER A 199 8.35 -40.31 -1.48
C SER A 199 7.38 -40.05 -2.62
N ASP A 200 6.51 -41.01 -2.93
CA ASP A 200 5.57 -40.92 -4.05
C ASP A 200 4.60 -39.76 -3.83
N ARG A 201 4.04 -39.63 -2.62
CA ARG A 201 3.13 -38.53 -2.28
C ARG A 201 3.81 -37.16 -2.27
N PHE A 202 5.05 -37.07 -1.76
CA PHE A 202 5.80 -35.82 -1.82
C PHE A 202 6.09 -35.39 -3.26
N LYS A 203 6.44 -36.35 -4.13
CA LYS A 203 6.67 -36.10 -5.56
C LYS A 203 5.42 -35.57 -6.26
N GLU A 204 4.26 -36.20 -6.02
CA GLU A 204 2.97 -35.75 -6.55
C GLU A 204 2.64 -34.32 -6.09
N ARG A 205 2.93 -33.98 -4.83
CA ARG A 205 2.71 -32.62 -4.32
C ARG A 205 3.62 -31.59 -4.97
N VAL A 206 4.90 -31.89 -5.18
CA VAL A 206 5.81 -31.00 -5.91
C VAL A 206 5.36 -30.82 -7.38
N GLN A 207 4.87 -31.87 -8.02
CA GLN A 207 4.32 -31.78 -9.37
C GLN A 207 3.04 -30.94 -9.41
N THR A 208 2.14 -31.13 -8.44
CA THR A 208 0.91 -30.35 -8.29
C THR A 208 1.23 -28.88 -8.04
N PHE A 209 2.25 -28.58 -7.24
CA PHE A 209 2.75 -27.22 -7.01
C PHE A 209 3.22 -26.58 -8.32
N LYS A 210 4.06 -27.27 -9.11
CA LYS A 210 4.50 -26.80 -10.42
C LYS A 210 3.32 -26.53 -11.36
N GLN A 211 2.36 -27.45 -11.42
CA GLN A 211 1.17 -27.27 -12.27
C GLN A 211 0.30 -26.09 -11.82
N LYS A 212 0.07 -25.93 -10.52
CA LYS A 212 -0.81 -24.88 -9.99
C LYS A 212 -0.22 -23.48 -10.19
N TYR A 213 1.08 -23.31 -9.99
CA TYR A 213 1.71 -21.99 -9.93
C TYR A 213 2.51 -21.60 -11.17
N PHE A 214 2.87 -22.55 -12.03
CA PHE A 214 3.73 -22.29 -13.20
C PHE A 214 3.12 -22.73 -14.53
N ALA A 215 1.99 -23.47 -14.57
CA ALA A 215 1.42 -23.92 -15.85
C ALA A 215 0.77 -22.80 -16.69
N ASN A 216 0.22 -21.77 -16.03
CA ASN A 216 -0.50 -20.67 -16.70
C ASN A 216 0.21 -19.31 -16.54
N GLY A 217 1.54 -19.33 -16.30
CA GLY A 217 2.31 -18.17 -15.85
C GLY A 217 2.29 -18.01 -14.32
N VAL A 218 3.20 -17.20 -13.75
CA VAL A 218 3.24 -16.97 -12.30
C VAL A 218 1.99 -16.21 -11.85
N VAL A 219 1.07 -16.94 -11.22
CA VAL A 219 -0.23 -16.43 -10.77
C VAL A 219 -0.11 -15.61 -9.47
N GLU A 220 0.88 -15.91 -8.64
CA GLU A 220 1.03 -15.31 -7.31
C GLU A 220 2.32 -14.49 -7.16
N SER A 221 2.40 -13.73 -6.06
CA SER A 221 3.58 -12.90 -5.78
C SER A 221 4.88 -13.71 -5.83
N PRO A 222 5.92 -13.24 -6.56
CA PRO A 222 7.22 -13.90 -6.62
C PRO A 222 7.86 -14.14 -5.24
N HIS A 223 7.55 -13.30 -4.25
CA HIS A 223 8.05 -13.46 -2.89
C HIS A 223 7.45 -14.70 -2.20
N PHE A 224 6.14 -14.89 -2.31
CA PHE A 224 5.44 -16.04 -1.74
C PHE A 224 5.95 -17.35 -2.34
N LEU A 225 6.05 -17.42 -3.68
CA LEU A 225 6.52 -18.61 -4.37
C LEU A 225 7.97 -18.96 -4.02
N ARG A 226 8.84 -17.97 -3.77
CA ARG A 226 10.21 -18.22 -3.29
C ARG A 226 10.23 -18.87 -1.92
N ASP A 227 9.42 -18.36 -1.00
CA ASP A 227 9.37 -18.88 0.36
C ASP A 227 8.76 -20.29 0.37
N GLU A 228 7.74 -20.55 -0.45
CA GLU A 228 7.19 -21.89 -0.63
C GLU A 228 8.19 -22.86 -1.29
N ILE A 229 8.95 -22.44 -2.31
CA ILE A 229 10.00 -23.29 -2.91
C ILE A 229 11.08 -23.64 -1.88
N LYS A 230 11.56 -22.65 -1.11
CA LYS A 230 12.52 -22.90 -0.01
C LYS A 230 11.92 -23.81 1.05
N GLY A 231 10.64 -23.60 1.34
CA GLY A 231 9.84 -24.41 2.22
C GLY A 231 9.77 -25.87 1.84
N LEU A 232 9.39 -26.15 0.59
CA LEU A 232 9.37 -27.48 0.00
C LEU A 232 10.78 -28.11 -0.04
N GLN A 233 11.83 -27.32 -0.30
CA GLN A 233 13.21 -27.80 -0.22
C GLN A 233 13.64 -28.12 1.23
N GLY A 234 13.15 -27.36 2.21
CA GLY A 234 13.35 -27.62 3.64
C GLY A 234 12.64 -28.90 4.07
N ALA A 235 11.36 -29.03 3.71
CA ALA A 235 10.55 -30.22 3.95
C ALA A 235 11.17 -31.47 3.30
N ALA A 236 11.71 -31.37 2.08
CA ALA A 236 12.39 -32.47 1.41
C ALA A 236 13.64 -32.98 2.16
N LYS A 237 14.32 -32.12 2.93
CA LYS A 237 15.46 -32.52 3.79
C LYS A 237 14.99 -33.14 5.10
N PHE A 238 13.84 -32.72 5.58
CA PHE A 238 13.25 -33.22 6.82
C PHE A 238 12.63 -34.61 6.61
N PHE A 239 11.92 -34.81 5.50
CA PHE A 239 11.36 -36.11 5.16
C PHE A 239 12.44 -37.12 4.78
N THR A 240 12.26 -38.36 5.23
CA THR A 240 13.14 -39.46 4.82
C THR A 240 12.72 -39.99 3.45
N LEU A 241 13.13 -39.27 2.40
CA LEU A 241 12.80 -39.58 1.02
C LEU A 241 13.78 -40.58 0.39
N SER A 242 13.32 -41.25 -0.66
CA SER A 242 14.21 -42.00 -1.55
C SER A 242 15.21 -41.06 -2.23
N ALA A 243 16.44 -41.53 -2.44
CA ALA A 243 17.48 -40.71 -3.06
C ALA A 243 17.11 -40.23 -4.48
N GLN A 244 16.32 -41.02 -5.21
CA GLN A 244 15.82 -40.66 -6.53
C GLN A 244 14.77 -39.55 -6.43
N THR A 245 13.78 -39.72 -5.56
CA THR A 245 12.71 -38.74 -5.35
C THR A 245 13.25 -37.40 -4.85
N PHE A 246 14.23 -37.42 -3.95
CA PHE A 246 14.89 -36.21 -3.48
C PHE A 246 15.58 -35.44 -4.62
N LYS A 247 16.31 -36.15 -5.49
CA LYS A 247 16.97 -35.55 -6.66
C LYS A 247 15.95 -34.97 -7.64
N GLU A 248 14.92 -35.74 -7.99
CA GLU A 248 13.87 -35.31 -8.93
C GLU A 248 13.10 -34.10 -8.39
N SER A 249 12.67 -34.14 -7.13
CA SER A 249 11.94 -33.04 -6.50
C SER A 249 12.81 -31.77 -6.40
N ARG A 250 14.10 -31.93 -6.09
CA ARG A 250 15.05 -30.82 -6.07
C ARG A 250 15.23 -30.19 -7.45
N LEU A 251 15.39 -31.00 -8.49
CA LEU A 251 15.51 -30.51 -9.87
C LEU A 251 14.26 -29.73 -10.29
N LEU A 252 13.07 -30.27 -10.04
CA LEU A 252 11.79 -29.60 -10.34
C LEU A 252 11.65 -28.27 -9.60
N LEU A 253 12.00 -28.21 -8.32
CA LEU A 253 11.95 -26.97 -7.54
C LEU A 253 12.99 -25.95 -7.99
N SER A 254 14.18 -26.39 -8.44
CA SER A 254 15.18 -25.53 -9.06
C SER A 254 14.71 -24.96 -10.40
N GLU A 255 14.07 -25.77 -11.24
CA GLU A 255 13.45 -25.28 -12.49
C GLU A 255 12.39 -24.20 -12.20
N CYS A 256 11.52 -24.43 -11.21
CA CYS A 256 10.50 -23.45 -10.80
C CYS A 256 11.14 -22.14 -10.32
N TRP A 257 12.24 -22.23 -9.57
CA TRP A 257 13.00 -21.08 -9.11
C TRP A 257 13.63 -20.27 -10.26
N ASP A 258 14.13 -20.96 -11.28
CA ASP A 258 14.72 -20.32 -12.45
C ASP A 258 13.66 -19.68 -13.35
N MET A 259 12.48 -20.29 -13.51
CA MET A 259 11.33 -19.66 -14.17
C MET A 259 10.93 -18.36 -13.47
N LEU A 260 10.81 -18.38 -12.15
CA LEU A 260 10.47 -17.18 -11.36
C LEU A 260 11.53 -16.08 -11.49
N LYS A 261 12.82 -16.44 -11.57
CA LYS A 261 13.90 -15.47 -11.84
C LYS A 261 13.80 -14.87 -13.24
N ALA A 262 13.43 -15.67 -14.25
CA ALA A 262 13.28 -15.19 -15.62
C ALA A 262 12.14 -14.16 -15.69
N GLU A 263 10.98 -14.49 -15.12
CA GLU A 263 9.83 -13.58 -15.09
C GLU A 263 10.10 -12.32 -14.25
N GLU A 264 10.80 -12.41 -13.12
CA GLU A 264 11.22 -11.20 -12.38
C GLU A 264 12.15 -10.32 -13.20
N LYS A 265 13.03 -10.92 -14.01
CA LYS A 265 13.93 -10.19 -14.89
C LYS A 265 13.16 -9.50 -16.01
N GLU A 266 12.16 -10.15 -16.57
CA GLU A 266 11.25 -9.56 -17.56
C GLU A 266 10.40 -8.44 -16.96
N PHE A 267 9.85 -8.64 -15.77
CA PHE A 267 9.12 -7.59 -15.06
C PHE A 267 10.00 -6.37 -14.76
N LYS A 268 11.25 -6.60 -14.32
CA LYS A 268 12.21 -5.51 -14.11
C LYS A 268 12.56 -4.79 -15.41
N LYS A 269 12.72 -5.50 -16.51
CA LYS A 269 12.95 -4.89 -17.84
C LYS A 269 11.76 -4.05 -18.27
N HIS A 270 10.54 -4.57 -18.18
CA HIS A 270 9.33 -3.80 -18.48
C HIS A 270 9.18 -2.56 -17.60
N LEU A 271 9.56 -2.65 -16.32
CA LEU A 271 9.52 -1.51 -15.41
C LEU A 271 10.61 -0.47 -15.74
N GLN A 272 11.77 -0.91 -16.23
CA GLN A 272 12.81 -0.02 -16.76
C GLN A 272 12.38 0.64 -18.06
N GLU A 273 11.85 -0.12 -19.02
CA GLU A 273 11.30 0.40 -20.28
C GLU A 273 10.21 1.45 -20.01
N LYS A 274 9.27 1.17 -19.09
CA LYS A 274 8.25 2.15 -18.69
C LYS A 274 8.84 3.39 -18.05
N ARG A 275 9.88 3.26 -17.21
CA ARG A 275 10.58 4.43 -16.64
C ARG A 275 11.31 5.26 -17.70
N GLU A 276 11.90 4.61 -18.70
CA GLU A 276 12.53 5.32 -19.82
C GLU A 276 11.49 6.06 -20.65
N VAL A 277 10.33 5.46 -20.90
CA VAL A 277 9.18 6.11 -21.54
C VAL A 277 8.68 7.30 -20.71
N PHE A 278 8.54 7.15 -19.38
CA PHE A 278 8.12 8.25 -18.51
C PHE A 278 9.10 9.44 -18.55
N LYS A 279 10.41 9.17 -18.54
CA LYS A 279 11.44 10.22 -18.66
C LYS A 279 11.45 10.89 -20.03
N ALA A 280 11.25 10.13 -21.10
CA ALA A 280 11.15 10.70 -22.45
C ALA A 280 9.92 11.62 -22.57
N ASN A 281 8.77 11.16 -22.09
CA ASN A 281 7.52 11.94 -22.06
C ASN A 281 7.63 13.19 -21.16
N GLU A 282 8.29 13.08 -20.01
CA GLU A 282 8.58 14.21 -19.13
C GLU A 282 9.44 15.26 -19.84
N ALA A 283 10.50 14.84 -20.53
CA ALA A 283 11.36 15.77 -21.26
C ALA A 283 10.63 16.50 -22.39
N GLU A 284 9.71 15.83 -23.09
CA GLU A 284 8.86 16.47 -24.11
C GLU A 284 7.88 17.48 -23.51
N LEU A 285 7.26 17.14 -22.38
CA LEU A 285 6.32 18.04 -21.70
C LEU A 285 7.04 19.22 -21.02
N LEU A 286 8.26 19.04 -20.55
CA LEU A 286 9.08 20.15 -20.07
C LEU A 286 9.42 21.14 -21.17
N LYS A 287 9.77 20.65 -22.37
CA LYS A 287 10.05 21.52 -23.53
C LYS A 287 8.82 22.34 -23.94
N THR A 288 7.64 21.70 -24.02
CA THR A 288 6.40 22.42 -24.35
C THR A 288 6.04 23.45 -23.27
N LEU A 289 6.24 23.14 -21.99
CA LEU A 289 6.05 24.11 -20.90
C LEU A 289 7.04 25.27 -20.96
N GLU A 290 8.31 25.02 -21.28
CA GLU A 290 9.34 26.06 -21.44
C GLU A 290 9.09 26.93 -22.69
N GLU A 291 8.58 26.35 -23.78
CA GLU A 291 8.14 27.09 -24.98
C GLU A 291 6.94 28.00 -24.69
N ILE A 292 5.96 27.52 -23.92
CA ILE A 292 4.81 28.34 -23.49
C ILE A 292 5.27 29.46 -22.56
N LYS A 293 6.19 29.15 -21.62
CA LYS A 293 6.76 30.13 -20.68
C LYS A 293 7.53 31.24 -21.40
N SER A 294 8.39 30.87 -22.35
CA SER A 294 9.18 31.85 -23.14
C SER A 294 8.30 32.74 -24.01
N ARG A 295 7.24 32.20 -24.63
CA ARG A 295 6.26 33.01 -25.40
C ARG A 295 5.44 33.97 -24.52
N PHE A 296 5.17 33.60 -23.27
CA PHE A 296 4.50 34.47 -22.31
C PHE A 296 5.42 35.58 -21.78
N GLU A 297 6.69 35.27 -21.50
CA GLU A 297 7.70 36.25 -21.10
C GLU A 297 8.00 37.26 -22.23
N ALA A 298 7.90 36.83 -23.50
CA ALA A 298 8.03 37.68 -24.68
C ALA A 298 6.82 38.61 -24.94
N ASN A 299 5.78 38.60 -24.09
CA ASN A 299 4.52 39.37 -24.25
C ASN A 299 3.71 39.04 -25.53
N GLU A 300 3.97 37.91 -26.19
CA GLU A 300 3.27 37.52 -27.41
C GLU A 300 1.89 36.89 -27.12
N LEU A 301 1.65 36.45 -25.88
CA LEU A 301 0.37 35.91 -25.42
C LEU A 301 -0.32 36.80 -24.39
N SER A 302 -1.60 37.09 -24.66
CA SER A 302 -2.54 37.61 -23.68
C SER A 302 -2.68 36.65 -22.49
N THR A 303 -2.92 37.19 -21.29
CA THR A 303 -3.17 36.43 -20.04
C THR A 303 -4.19 35.30 -20.24
N HIS A 304 -5.23 35.54 -21.03
CA HIS A 304 -6.26 34.55 -21.33
C HIS A 304 -5.75 33.39 -22.20
N ASN A 305 -4.90 33.67 -23.19
CA ASN A 305 -4.35 32.64 -24.09
C ASN A 305 -3.29 31.77 -23.40
N ALA A 306 -2.59 32.33 -22.41
CA ALA A 306 -1.65 31.60 -21.58
C ALA A 306 -2.37 30.64 -20.61
N GLU A 307 -3.54 31.02 -20.09
CA GLU A 307 -4.39 30.13 -19.29
C GLU A 307 -5.00 28.98 -20.10
N THR A 308 -5.39 29.22 -21.35
CA THR A 308 -5.87 28.15 -22.24
C THR A 308 -4.72 27.20 -22.61
N ALA A 309 -3.54 27.72 -22.92
CA ALA A 309 -2.34 26.90 -23.19
C ALA A 309 -1.94 26.06 -21.97
N LEU A 310 -2.09 26.59 -20.74
CA LEU A 310 -1.89 25.82 -19.51
C LEU A 310 -2.91 24.70 -19.30
N LYS A 311 -4.17 24.94 -19.69
CA LYS A 311 -5.23 23.91 -19.63
C LYS A 311 -4.98 22.81 -20.66
N ASP A 312 -4.55 23.18 -21.86
CA ASP A 312 -4.19 22.24 -22.93
C ASP A 312 -2.97 21.41 -22.52
N PHE A 313 -1.95 22.03 -21.93
CA PHE A 313 -0.81 21.33 -21.32
C PHE A 313 -1.24 20.37 -20.20
N SER A 314 -2.20 20.77 -19.36
CA SER A 314 -2.76 19.88 -18.33
C SER A 314 -3.56 18.72 -18.90
N ASN A 315 -4.11 18.83 -20.10
CA ASN A 315 -4.80 17.73 -20.79
C ASN A 315 -3.77 16.79 -21.44
N GLU A 316 -2.72 17.33 -22.07
CA GLU A 316 -1.61 16.53 -22.60
C GLU A 316 -0.88 15.73 -21.50
N MET A 317 -0.76 16.29 -20.28
CA MET A 317 -0.26 15.56 -19.11
C MET A 317 -1.15 14.39 -18.67
N ARG A 318 -2.45 14.39 -19.02
CA ARG A 318 -3.37 13.28 -18.71
C ARG A 318 -3.36 12.20 -19.78
N ASP A 319 -3.09 12.58 -21.02
CA ASP A 319 -3.10 11.68 -22.17
C ASP A 319 -1.78 10.90 -22.32
N LYS A 320 -0.65 11.45 -21.84
CA LYS A 320 0.65 10.77 -21.85
C LYS A 320 0.88 9.94 -20.58
N GLU A 321 1.50 8.77 -20.74
CA GLU A 321 1.90 7.94 -19.61
C GLU A 321 3.08 8.58 -18.85
N LEU A 322 2.82 8.98 -17.60
CA LEU A 322 3.78 9.59 -16.69
C LEU A 322 3.73 8.89 -15.33
N GLY A 323 4.88 8.78 -14.66
CA GLY A 323 4.94 8.30 -13.29
C GLY A 323 4.57 9.39 -12.27
N ARG A 324 4.46 8.99 -11.00
CA ARG A 324 4.02 9.88 -9.91
C ARG A 324 5.02 11.01 -9.64
N GLU A 325 6.32 10.73 -9.76
CA GLU A 325 7.38 11.69 -9.51
C GLU A 325 7.45 12.72 -10.65
N GLU A 326 7.32 12.26 -11.89
CA GLU A 326 7.33 13.07 -13.10
C GLU A 326 6.11 14.00 -13.15
N VAL A 327 4.91 13.51 -12.78
CA VAL A 327 3.70 14.35 -12.65
C VAL A 327 3.87 15.42 -11.58
N GLN A 328 4.57 15.12 -10.48
CA GLN A 328 4.79 16.09 -9.41
C GLN A 328 5.70 17.24 -9.87
N VAL A 329 6.76 16.93 -10.62
CA VAL A 329 7.69 17.93 -11.19
C VAL A 329 7.00 18.78 -12.25
N LEU A 330 6.21 18.18 -13.13
CA LEU A 330 5.47 18.92 -14.16
C LEU A 330 4.39 19.82 -13.53
N ARG A 331 3.69 19.35 -12.48
CA ARG A 331 2.72 20.17 -11.74
C ARG A 331 3.36 21.33 -10.99
N SER A 332 4.52 21.13 -10.36
CA SER A 332 5.19 22.23 -9.67
C SER A 332 5.59 23.32 -10.66
N LYS A 333 6.19 22.96 -11.80
CA LYS A 333 6.54 23.92 -12.86
C LYS A 333 5.31 24.58 -13.50
N ALA A 334 4.22 23.86 -13.69
CA ALA A 334 2.97 24.44 -14.18
C ALA A 334 2.34 25.40 -13.17
N SER A 335 2.46 25.11 -11.87
CA SER A 335 1.99 26.01 -10.80
C SER A 335 2.85 27.27 -10.68
N GLU A 336 4.16 27.16 -10.88
CA GLU A 336 5.06 28.32 -10.96
C GLU A 336 4.67 29.21 -12.15
N PHE A 337 4.43 28.61 -13.33
CA PHE A 337 3.97 29.37 -14.49
C PHE A 337 2.58 30.01 -14.28
N LYS A 338 1.66 29.31 -13.63
CA LYS A 338 0.34 29.85 -13.27
C LYS A 338 0.46 31.04 -12.31
N SER A 339 1.33 30.97 -11.31
CA SER A 339 1.55 32.08 -10.38
C SER A 339 2.07 33.34 -11.07
N LEU A 340 2.85 33.20 -12.16
CA LEU A 340 3.30 34.33 -12.96
C LEU A 340 2.15 34.99 -13.74
N ILE A 341 1.21 34.19 -14.25
CA ILE A 341 0.00 34.69 -14.92
C ILE A 341 -0.93 35.39 -13.93
N ASP A 342 -1.19 34.75 -12.78
CA ASP A 342 -2.06 35.28 -11.73
C ASP A 342 -1.52 36.62 -11.20
N ASN A 343 -0.21 36.72 -10.92
CA ASN A 343 0.44 37.96 -10.47
C ASN A 343 0.28 39.10 -11.50
N ARG A 344 0.37 38.80 -12.79
CA ARG A 344 0.20 39.80 -13.85
C ARG A 344 -1.25 40.25 -13.98
N SER A 345 -2.20 39.32 -13.89
CA SER A 345 -3.63 39.63 -13.88
C SER A 345 -4.03 40.48 -12.67
N GLU A 346 -3.45 40.20 -11.49
CA GLU A 346 -3.67 40.99 -10.27
C GLU A 346 -3.08 42.38 -10.38
N GLN A 347 -1.92 42.54 -11.02
CA GLN A 347 -1.32 43.85 -11.26
C GLN A 347 -2.22 44.70 -12.18
N GLU A 348 -2.72 44.12 -13.27
CA GLU A 348 -3.68 44.78 -14.17
C GLU A 348 -5.00 45.12 -13.46
N ALA A 349 -5.51 44.24 -12.58
CA ALA A 349 -6.72 44.49 -11.79
C ALA A 349 -6.52 45.61 -10.75
N LYS A 350 -5.36 45.63 -10.07
CA LYS A 350 -4.99 46.68 -9.10
C LYS A 350 -4.82 48.04 -9.78
N GLU A 351 -4.29 48.08 -11.00
CA GLU A 351 -4.20 49.32 -11.79
C GLU A 351 -5.59 49.85 -12.17
N ARG A 352 -6.50 48.97 -12.63
CA ARG A 352 -7.88 49.36 -12.94
C ARG A 352 -8.64 49.86 -11.71
N LEU A 353 -8.46 49.25 -10.54
CA LEU A 353 -9.08 49.69 -9.29
C LEU A 353 -8.55 51.06 -8.86
N LYS A 354 -7.24 51.30 -8.94
CA LYS A 354 -6.65 52.62 -8.64
C LYS A 354 -7.14 53.71 -9.60
N GLU A 355 -7.36 53.38 -10.87
CA GLU A 355 -7.96 54.32 -11.82
C GLU A 355 -9.44 54.60 -11.52
N ALA A 356 -10.18 53.59 -11.05
CA ALA A 356 -11.58 53.76 -10.64
C ALA A 356 -11.70 54.61 -9.36
N GLU A 357 -10.87 54.35 -8.35
CA GLU A 357 -10.83 55.11 -7.09
C GLU A 357 -10.46 56.58 -7.32
N LYS A 358 -9.51 56.87 -8.21
CA LYS A 358 -9.18 58.24 -8.60
C LYS A 358 -10.37 58.96 -9.22
N LYS A 359 -11.10 58.29 -10.13
CA LYS A 359 -12.29 58.85 -10.77
C LYS A 359 -13.47 59.03 -9.81
N GLU A 360 -13.58 58.21 -8.75
CA GLU A 360 -14.61 58.39 -7.73
C GLU A 360 -14.27 59.52 -6.75
N ALA A 361 -12.99 59.68 -6.39
CA ALA A 361 -12.54 60.78 -5.55
C ALA A 361 -12.73 62.14 -6.24
N GLU A 362 -12.42 62.24 -7.54
CA GLU A 362 -12.69 63.44 -8.35
C GLU A 362 -14.17 63.81 -8.36
N LYS A 363 -15.07 62.82 -8.52
CA LYS A 363 -16.53 63.04 -8.50
C LYS A 363 -17.05 63.52 -7.15
N GLN A 364 -16.53 62.99 -6.03
CA GLN A 364 -16.98 63.41 -4.70
C GLN A 364 -16.57 64.86 -4.38
N ALA A 365 -15.38 65.28 -4.82
CA ALA A 365 -14.90 66.64 -4.64
C ALA A 365 -15.71 67.67 -5.44
N GLU A 366 -16.18 67.32 -6.65
CA GLU A 366 -17.05 68.18 -7.44
C GLU A 366 -18.43 68.35 -6.77
N LEU A 367 -19.00 67.27 -6.23
CA LEU A 367 -20.31 67.31 -5.55
C LEU A 367 -20.32 68.16 -4.27
N SER A 368 -19.24 68.14 -3.47
CA SER A 368 -19.16 68.97 -2.26
C SER A 368 -19.08 70.47 -2.58
N GLN A 369 -18.38 70.84 -3.66
CA GLN A 369 -18.32 72.24 -4.10
C GLN A 369 -19.69 72.78 -4.54
N PHE A 370 -20.53 71.94 -5.16
CA PHE A 370 -21.90 72.35 -5.52
C PHE A 370 -22.81 72.52 -4.30
N LEU A 371 -22.65 71.70 -3.26
CA LEU A 371 -23.40 71.87 -2.01
C LEU A 371 -23.04 73.17 -1.28
N GLU A 372 -21.75 73.50 -1.20
CA GLU A 372 -21.29 74.76 -0.59
C GLU A 372 -21.83 76.00 -1.33
N LYS A 373 -21.90 75.96 -2.67
CA LYS A 373 -22.50 77.03 -3.47
C LYS A 373 -24.00 77.20 -3.18
N ILE A 374 -24.75 76.10 -2.99
CA ILE A 374 -26.18 76.17 -2.68
C ILE A 374 -26.40 76.73 -1.26
N GLU A 375 -25.62 76.31 -0.27
CA GLU A 375 -25.71 76.85 1.09
C GLU A 375 -25.36 78.35 1.14
N GLN A 376 -24.38 78.79 0.35
CA GLN A 376 -24.07 80.22 0.20
C GLN A 376 -25.27 81.00 -0.37
N LEU A 377 -25.97 80.46 -1.37
CA LEU A 377 -27.17 81.10 -1.91
C LEU A 377 -28.35 81.12 -0.92
N VAL A 378 -28.52 80.07 -0.11
CA VAL A 378 -29.51 80.04 0.98
C VAL A 378 -29.23 81.19 1.96
N ASN A 379 -27.97 81.37 2.37
CA ASN A 379 -27.59 82.44 3.30
C ASN A 379 -27.69 83.85 2.68
N GLU A 380 -27.48 84.00 1.37
CA GLU A 380 -27.62 85.28 0.67
C GLU A 380 -29.08 85.67 0.38
N SER A 381 -30.02 84.72 0.47
CA SER A 381 -31.43 84.91 0.08
C SER A 381 -32.22 85.88 0.98
N GLU A 382 -31.73 86.16 2.20
CA GLU A 382 -32.35 87.14 3.10
C GLU A 382 -32.22 88.58 2.57
N LYS A 383 -31.12 88.90 1.88
CA LYS A 383 -30.77 90.28 1.46
C LYS A 383 -31.14 90.61 0.02
N LEU A 384 -31.49 89.62 -0.80
CA LEU A 384 -31.72 89.79 -2.23
C LEU A 384 -33.21 89.94 -2.59
N GLU A 385 -33.46 90.69 -3.66
CA GLU A 385 -34.78 90.82 -4.30
C GLU A 385 -35.19 89.49 -4.96
N ILE A 386 -36.50 89.23 -4.98
CA ILE A 386 -37.11 87.96 -5.40
C ILE A 386 -36.65 87.52 -6.80
N LYS A 387 -36.50 88.46 -7.74
CA LYS A 387 -36.06 88.17 -9.12
C LYS A 387 -34.59 87.73 -9.22
N ALA A 388 -33.73 88.18 -8.31
CA ALA A 388 -32.32 87.80 -8.31
C ALA A 388 -32.11 86.38 -7.72
N ILE A 389 -32.95 85.97 -6.78
CA ILE A 389 -32.93 84.62 -6.19
C ILE A 389 -33.44 83.59 -7.20
N GLU A 390 -34.50 83.91 -7.96
CA GLU A 390 -35.00 83.02 -9.03
C GLU A 390 -33.97 82.83 -10.15
N ALA A 391 -33.32 83.91 -10.60
CA ALA A 391 -32.30 83.82 -11.65
C ALA A 391 -31.08 82.98 -11.24
N LYS A 392 -30.57 83.16 -10.00
CA LYS A 392 -29.43 82.37 -9.49
C LYS A 392 -29.81 80.90 -9.22
N ARG A 393 -31.05 80.64 -8.78
CA ARG A 393 -31.58 79.28 -8.60
C ARG A 393 -31.65 78.53 -9.92
N ASP A 394 -32.17 79.19 -10.96
CA ASP A 394 -32.34 78.56 -12.27
C ASP A 394 -30.98 78.34 -12.97
N GLN A 395 -30.00 79.23 -12.77
CA GLN A 395 -28.62 79.02 -13.22
C GLN A 395 -27.96 77.80 -12.56
N LEU A 396 -28.10 77.63 -11.23
CA LEU A 396 -27.55 76.45 -10.56
C LEU A 396 -28.29 75.17 -10.93
N LEU A 397 -29.61 75.23 -11.19
CA LEU A 397 -30.37 74.08 -11.68
C LEU A 397 -29.94 73.68 -13.09
N GLU A 398 -29.62 74.63 -13.97
CA GLU A 398 -29.04 74.36 -15.29
C GLU A 398 -27.64 73.73 -15.19
N GLU A 399 -26.78 74.25 -14.31
CA GLU A 399 -25.45 73.67 -14.06
C GLU A 399 -25.55 72.24 -13.51
N ILE A 400 -26.47 71.97 -12.59
CA ILE A 400 -26.70 70.63 -12.00
C ILE A 400 -27.38 69.69 -12.99
N ALA A 401 -28.23 70.20 -13.88
CA ALA A 401 -28.84 69.42 -14.95
C ALA A 401 -27.81 69.03 -16.01
N SER A 402 -26.83 69.89 -16.30
CA SER A 402 -25.72 69.62 -17.22
C SER A 402 -24.79 68.50 -16.75
N LEU A 403 -24.76 68.23 -15.43
CA LEU A 403 -23.97 67.15 -14.85
C LEU A 403 -24.71 65.80 -14.99
N SER A 404 -24.07 64.86 -15.68
CA SER A 404 -24.58 63.51 -15.94
C SER A 404 -24.39 62.57 -14.74
N TYR A 405 -24.78 63.02 -13.54
CA TYR A 405 -24.70 62.20 -12.32
C TYR A 405 -25.97 61.37 -12.09
N PRO A 406 -25.85 60.21 -11.44
CA PRO A 406 -26.99 59.37 -11.09
C PRO A 406 -27.91 60.08 -10.09
N LYS A 407 -29.21 59.75 -10.13
CA LYS A 407 -30.26 60.38 -9.31
C LYS A 407 -29.97 60.40 -7.80
N ARG A 408 -29.16 59.46 -7.31
CA ARG A 408 -28.74 59.37 -5.90
C ARG A 408 -27.89 60.56 -5.46
N ASP A 409 -27.05 61.09 -6.35
CA ASP A 409 -26.14 62.20 -6.06
C ASP A 409 -26.81 63.56 -6.33
N LYS A 410 -27.90 63.57 -7.12
CA LYS A 410 -28.77 64.74 -7.33
C LYS A 410 -29.74 65.00 -6.17
N ALA A 411 -30.15 63.96 -5.45
CA ALA A 411 -31.06 64.05 -4.30
C ALA A 411 -30.58 64.98 -3.15
N PRO A 412 -29.31 64.97 -2.71
CA PRO A 412 -28.84 65.92 -1.69
C PRO A 412 -28.81 67.37 -2.19
N LEU A 413 -28.46 67.60 -3.46
CA LEU A 413 -28.51 68.92 -4.10
C LEU A 413 -29.97 69.44 -4.17
N GLU A 414 -30.91 68.60 -4.59
CA GLU A 414 -32.35 68.94 -4.62
C GLU A 414 -32.93 69.23 -3.22
N LYS A 415 -32.46 68.51 -2.19
CA LYS A 415 -32.87 68.78 -0.80
C LYS A 415 -32.35 70.13 -0.32
N ALA A 416 -31.14 70.52 -0.73
CA ALA A 416 -30.54 71.81 -0.39
C ALA A 416 -31.27 73.01 -1.05
N PHE A 417 -32.03 72.80 -2.13
CA PHE A 417 -32.88 73.84 -2.75
C PHE A 417 -34.24 74.05 -2.07
N ARG A 418 -34.73 73.14 -1.22
CA ARG A 418 -36.05 73.29 -0.57
C ARG A 418 -36.18 74.56 0.30
N PRO A 419 -35.19 74.92 1.14
CA PRO A 419 -35.25 76.15 1.93
C PRO A 419 -35.39 77.41 1.05
N LEU A 420 -34.74 77.43 -0.13
CA LEU A 420 -34.86 78.54 -1.07
C LEU A 420 -36.26 78.65 -1.68
N ALA A 421 -36.93 77.51 -1.92
CA ALA A 421 -38.31 77.51 -2.41
C ALA A 421 -39.29 78.04 -1.35
N ASP A 422 -39.10 77.66 -0.09
CA ASP A 422 -39.92 78.12 1.04
C ASP A 422 -39.76 79.64 1.25
N ILE A 423 -38.52 80.16 1.22
CA ILE A 423 -38.23 81.61 1.33
C ILE A 423 -38.84 82.41 0.16
N LEU A 424 -38.88 81.84 -1.05
CA LEU A 424 -39.52 82.48 -2.22
C LEU A 424 -41.05 82.52 -2.09
N VAL A 425 -41.66 81.49 -1.49
CA VAL A 425 -43.11 81.46 -1.24
C VAL A 425 -43.48 82.52 -0.20
N GLU A 426 -42.75 82.59 0.92
CA GLU A 426 -43.00 83.58 1.96
C GLU A 426 -42.88 85.03 1.45
N LYS A 427 -41.87 85.31 0.59
CA LYS A 427 -41.73 86.64 -0.03
C LYS A 427 -42.80 86.95 -1.09
N LYS A 428 -43.37 85.93 -1.76
CA LYS A 428 -44.50 86.11 -2.71
C LYS A 428 -45.84 86.29 -1.98
N GLU A 429 -46.03 85.63 -0.85
CA GLU A 429 -47.21 85.80 0.00
C GLU A 429 -47.26 87.19 0.63
N ALA A 430 -46.11 87.74 1.05
CA ALA A 430 -46.00 89.12 1.51
C ALA A 430 -46.46 90.13 0.43
N LEU A 431 -46.07 89.93 -0.83
CA LEU A 431 -46.49 90.78 -1.96
C LEU A 431 -47.99 90.66 -2.29
N LEU A 432 -48.58 89.48 -2.11
CA LEU A 432 -50.01 89.27 -2.36
C LEU A 432 -50.90 89.87 -1.26
N LEU A 433 -50.37 90.00 -0.04
CA LEU A 433 -51.06 90.67 1.07
C LEU A 433 -51.11 92.20 0.93
N ASP A 434 -50.21 92.79 0.13
CA ASP A 434 -50.13 94.24 -0.10
C ASP A 434 -51.03 94.76 -1.25
N LEU A 435 -51.82 93.90 -1.92
CA LEU A 435 -52.70 94.32 -3.02
C LEU A 435 -54.09 94.85 -2.56
N PRO A 436 -54.62 95.94 -3.15
CA PRO A 436 -55.93 96.51 -2.81
C PRO A 436 -57.14 95.58 -3.05
N GLU A 437 -58.18 95.69 -2.22
CA GLU A 437 -59.35 94.78 -2.19
C GLU A 437 -60.14 94.64 -3.50
N ASP A 438 -60.08 95.63 -4.40
CA ASP A 438 -60.81 95.61 -5.67
C ASP A 438 -60.15 94.70 -6.72
N ASP A 439 -58.81 94.61 -6.73
CA ASP A 439 -58.08 93.70 -7.63
C ASP A 439 -58.18 92.24 -7.16
N GLN A 440 -58.32 92.00 -5.84
CA GLN A 440 -58.57 90.66 -5.31
C GLN A 440 -59.94 90.10 -5.72
N LYS A 441 -60.96 90.96 -5.83
CA LYS A 441 -62.30 90.56 -6.31
C LYS A 441 -62.28 90.29 -7.81
N ALA A 442 -61.59 91.12 -8.60
CA ALA A 442 -61.43 90.90 -10.04
C ALA A 442 -60.66 89.59 -10.35
N LEU A 443 -59.59 89.30 -9.60
CA LEU A 443 -58.85 88.05 -9.72
C LEU A 443 -59.65 86.81 -9.29
N LYS A 444 -60.47 86.91 -8.23
CA LYS A 444 -61.37 85.82 -7.82
C LYS A 444 -62.43 85.55 -8.90
N GLN A 445 -63.05 86.59 -9.45
CA GLN A 445 -64.02 86.47 -10.53
C GLN A 445 -63.41 85.87 -11.81
N LEU A 446 -62.19 86.28 -12.18
CA LEU A 446 -61.47 85.70 -13.32
C LEU A 446 -61.06 84.24 -13.08
N LYS A 447 -60.67 83.87 -11.85
CA LYS A 447 -60.36 82.49 -11.46
C LYS A 447 -61.60 81.59 -11.46
N GLU A 448 -62.75 82.08 -11.00
CA GLU A 448 -64.04 81.37 -11.07
C GLU A 448 -64.47 81.16 -12.53
N LEU A 449 -64.39 82.20 -13.37
CA LEU A 449 -64.68 82.09 -14.80
C LEU A 449 -63.74 81.11 -15.53
N LEU A 450 -62.47 81.07 -15.15
CA LEU A 450 -61.51 80.11 -15.69
C LEU A 450 -61.84 78.68 -15.25
N GLN A 451 -62.25 78.48 -13.99
CA GLN A 451 -62.65 77.18 -13.48
C GLN A 451 -63.91 76.67 -14.19
N GLU A 452 -64.93 77.52 -14.35
CA GLU A 452 -66.14 77.19 -15.12
C GLU A 452 -65.82 76.84 -16.59
N ARG A 453 -64.92 77.58 -17.25
CA ARG A 453 -64.51 77.26 -18.62
C ARG A 453 -63.69 75.97 -18.71
N ARG A 454 -62.83 75.67 -17.73
CA ARG A 454 -62.08 74.41 -17.67
C ARG A 454 -63.01 73.22 -17.44
N ASP A 455 -64.04 73.37 -16.61
CA ASP A 455 -65.02 72.31 -16.36
C ASP A 455 -65.92 72.09 -17.58
N ARG A 456 -66.35 73.16 -18.28
CA ARG A 456 -67.03 73.05 -19.58
C ARG A 456 -66.16 72.35 -20.64
N LYS A 457 -64.86 72.67 -20.70
CA LYS A 457 -63.91 72.00 -21.60
C LYS A 457 -63.76 70.51 -21.28
N LYS A 458 -63.69 70.14 -20.00
CA LYS A 458 -63.62 68.72 -19.59
C LYS A 458 -64.90 67.98 -19.97
N ALA A 459 -66.08 68.55 -19.68
CA ALA A 459 -67.36 67.96 -20.05
C ALA A 459 -67.50 67.78 -21.57
N GLN A 460 -67.08 68.78 -22.35
CA GLN A 460 -67.07 68.73 -23.81
C GLN A 460 -66.10 67.66 -24.35
N LYS A 461 -64.93 67.51 -23.72
CA LYS A 461 -63.94 66.48 -24.08
C LYS A 461 -64.49 65.08 -23.80
N GLU A 462 -65.15 64.89 -22.66
CA GLU A 462 -65.82 63.63 -22.32
C GLU A 462 -66.94 63.28 -23.31
N LEU A 463 -67.71 64.26 -23.78
CA LEU A 463 -68.72 64.07 -24.84
C LEU A 463 -68.08 63.65 -26.16
N VAL A 464 -67.02 64.32 -26.61
CA VAL A 464 -66.28 63.95 -27.82
C VAL A 464 -65.69 62.54 -27.71
N ASP A 465 -65.16 62.16 -26.55
CA ASP A 465 -64.60 60.82 -26.35
C ASP A 465 -65.67 59.73 -26.24
N LYS A 466 -66.89 60.04 -25.74
CA LYS A 466 -68.06 59.15 -25.84
C LYS A 466 -68.50 58.95 -27.29
N LEU A 467 -68.64 60.04 -28.05
CA LEU A 467 -69.02 59.99 -29.48
C LEU A 467 -67.98 59.25 -30.33
N LYS A 468 -66.68 59.37 -30.02
CA LYS A 468 -65.63 58.55 -30.67
C LYS A 468 -65.77 57.06 -30.37
N LYS A 469 -66.15 56.69 -29.13
CA LYS A 469 -66.35 55.29 -28.75
C LYS A 469 -67.58 54.70 -29.44
N GLU A 470 -68.65 55.48 -29.56
CA GLU A 470 -69.87 55.08 -30.28
C GLU A 470 -69.62 54.96 -31.79
N ALA A 471 -68.88 55.89 -32.39
CA ALA A 471 -68.47 55.82 -33.79
C ALA A 471 -67.50 54.65 -34.10
N GLY A 472 -66.76 54.16 -33.11
CA GLY A 472 -65.83 53.02 -33.23
C GLY A 472 -66.47 51.64 -33.00
N GLY A 473 -67.76 51.58 -32.68
CA GLY A 473 -68.48 50.32 -32.50
C GLY A 473 -68.74 49.63 -33.84
N SER A 474 -68.06 48.51 -34.09
CA SER A 474 -68.24 47.69 -35.30
C SER A 474 -69.63 47.04 -35.32
N GLY A 475 -70.61 47.74 -35.90
CA GLY A 475 -72.00 47.28 -36.05
C GLY A 475 -73.04 48.35 -36.39
N LEU A 476 -72.64 49.56 -36.80
CA LEU A 476 -73.57 50.66 -37.13
C LEU A 476 -73.87 50.77 -38.64
N ASP A 477 -75.15 50.90 -39.00
CA ASP A 477 -75.63 51.21 -40.36
C ASP A 477 -74.95 52.48 -40.91
N MET A 478 -74.59 52.50 -42.20
CA MET A 478 -73.85 53.61 -42.84
C MET A 478 -74.46 55.00 -42.60
N VAL A 479 -75.79 55.11 -42.56
CA VAL A 479 -76.48 56.39 -42.33
C VAL A 479 -76.24 56.91 -40.90
N LYS A 480 -76.30 56.02 -39.90
CA LYS A 480 -76.01 56.37 -38.51
C LYS A 480 -74.54 56.68 -38.28
N ALA A 481 -73.63 56.01 -39.01
CA ALA A 481 -72.21 56.31 -38.96
C ALA A 481 -71.90 57.72 -39.52
N LEU A 482 -72.58 58.15 -40.60
CA LEU A 482 -72.44 59.49 -41.15
C LEU A 482 -72.97 60.57 -40.18
N GLU A 483 -74.16 60.38 -39.60
CA GLU A 483 -74.70 61.32 -38.60
C GLU A 483 -73.79 61.46 -37.37
N LEU A 484 -73.26 60.34 -36.84
CA LEU A 484 -72.31 60.37 -35.72
C LEU A 484 -71.00 61.07 -36.07
N SER A 485 -70.49 60.89 -37.29
CA SER A 485 -69.28 61.58 -37.74
C SER A 485 -69.46 63.09 -37.90
N GLN A 486 -70.63 63.54 -38.34
CA GLN A 486 -70.97 64.95 -38.44
C GLN A 486 -71.09 65.60 -37.04
N GLN A 487 -71.77 64.93 -36.11
CA GLN A 487 -71.84 65.39 -34.70
C GLN A 487 -70.46 65.44 -34.04
N LEU A 488 -69.57 64.50 -34.36
CA LEU A 488 -68.19 64.49 -33.85
C LEU A 488 -67.37 65.67 -34.39
N ALA A 489 -67.62 66.12 -35.61
CA ALA A 489 -66.98 67.31 -36.18
C ALA A 489 -67.46 68.60 -35.49
N GLU A 490 -68.77 68.77 -35.33
CA GLU A 490 -69.35 69.94 -34.65
C GLU A 490 -68.90 70.06 -33.18
N GLU A 491 -68.85 68.94 -32.46
CA GLU A 491 -68.44 68.93 -31.05
C GLU A 491 -66.93 69.14 -30.87
N LYS A 492 -66.11 68.76 -31.87
CA LYS A 492 -64.68 69.09 -31.92
C LYS A 492 -64.44 70.59 -32.14
N GLU A 493 -65.17 71.22 -33.07
CA GLU A 493 -65.07 72.66 -33.29
C GLU A 493 -65.41 73.46 -32.02
N LYS A 494 -66.48 73.04 -31.29
CA LYS A 494 -66.83 73.63 -30.00
C LYS A 494 -65.73 73.44 -28.95
N LEU A 495 -65.09 72.27 -28.92
CA LEU A 495 -63.98 72.00 -28.02
C LEU A 495 -62.79 72.91 -28.33
N ASP A 496 -62.46 73.10 -29.62
CA ASP A 496 -61.37 73.96 -30.08
C ASP A 496 -61.61 75.42 -29.67
N CYS A 497 -62.83 75.94 -29.88
CA CYS A 497 -63.23 77.27 -29.39
C CYS A 497 -63.10 77.42 -27.87
N LEU A 498 -63.50 76.40 -27.09
CA LEU A 498 -63.35 76.41 -25.64
C LEU A 498 -61.87 76.39 -25.21
N THR A 499 -60.99 75.70 -25.93
CA THR A 499 -59.54 75.73 -25.69
C THR A 499 -58.95 77.12 -25.88
N ALA A 500 -59.26 77.78 -26.99
CA ALA A 500 -58.80 79.13 -27.27
C ALA A 500 -59.31 80.10 -26.20
N GLY A 501 -60.59 80.00 -25.82
CA GLY A 501 -61.17 80.82 -24.76
C GLY A 501 -60.60 80.59 -23.36
N VAL A 502 -60.00 79.42 -23.08
CA VAL A 502 -59.26 79.17 -21.82
C VAL A 502 -57.87 79.81 -21.89
N GLN A 503 -57.17 79.69 -23.01
CA GLN A 503 -55.84 80.31 -23.21
C GLN A 503 -55.90 81.84 -23.12
N GLU A 504 -56.96 82.46 -23.64
CA GLU A 504 -57.19 83.91 -23.52
C GLU A 504 -57.49 84.37 -22.09
N LEU A 505 -58.14 83.54 -21.27
CA LEU A 505 -58.34 83.87 -19.84
C LEU A 505 -57.07 83.64 -19.03
N GLU A 506 -56.29 82.60 -19.34
CA GLU A 506 -54.99 82.35 -18.71
C GLU A 506 -54.00 83.48 -18.99
N SER A 507 -53.96 84.00 -20.23
CA SER A 507 -53.12 85.15 -20.56
C SER A 507 -53.57 86.43 -19.87
N LYS A 508 -54.88 86.67 -19.73
CA LYS A 508 -55.43 87.82 -19.00
C LYS A 508 -55.14 87.76 -17.50
N ILE A 509 -55.15 86.57 -16.90
CA ILE A 509 -54.77 86.39 -15.49
C ILE A 509 -53.27 86.58 -15.29
N ALA A 510 -52.43 86.20 -16.25
CA ALA A 510 -50.97 86.40 -16.17
C ALA A 510 -50.54 87.86 -16.35
N THR A 511 -51.41 88.72 -16.90
CA THR A 511 -51.18 90.17 -17.02
C THR A 511 -51.63 90.98 -15.81
N PHE A 512 -52.37 90.37 -14.88
CA PHE A 512 -52.60 90.88 -13.52
C PHE A 512 -51.51 90.33 -12.60
#